data_AF-A0A2V5P6G6-F1
#
_entry.id   AF-A0A2V5P6G6-F1
#
_cell.length_a   1.000
_cell.length_b   1.000
_cell.length_c   1.000
_cell.angle_alpha   90.00
_cell.angle_beta   90.00
_cell.angle_gamma   90.00
#
_symmetry.space_group_name_H-M   'P 1'
#
loop_
_entity.id
_entity.type
_entity.pdbx_description
1 polymer ?
#
loop_
_entity_poly.entity_id
_entity_poly.type
_entity_poly.pdbx_seq_one_letter_code
_entity_poly.pdbx_strand_id
1 'polypeptide(L)'
;MRLRTLILRSLRFHWRGHLGVLLGATVGSATLIGALVVGDSVRQSLRELALQRLGDIEFAVAPHDRFFRDGLRFDLGRALGHVDATVTAAITLAATASRQDGSARANRVQLLSLGPGLDQFLAWPPLTNFAADSVILNEALAAQLKVRPGDPVVLRVQKPAALPPETPISPRSESAVALRLRVHSILPAEALGNFSLSPNQLPPLNAFVRADTLQLHLGLEGRANVLLTSALRKPLPPDKRSEYVEAIHRLYLRLRRKFFAPRTDAANWAALTEKATTREALSYLSAALRQTWQLGDAELELRHLPEIRALELRTPRVFLEPPVVTAAEAAGQTVANAQGILTYLVNELRAGERATPYSMVTAMGAPVVPADMKDEEILINQWLAEDLQVGPGGEISLSYFLPDSASRLVEATKRFQVRAVLPMSGPSLDRALMPEFPGLAKAESTHDWDAAFPLVHKIRDQDEKYWKDYRGTPKAFVTLAAGKKMWANRFGELTAIRYPIPPNTNPADYLESVREKILRTFRPEE
;
A
#
# COMPACT_ATOMS: atom_id res chain seq x y z
N MET A 1 -50.08 71.39 -9.86
CA MET A 1 -50.06 70.15 -9.04
C MET A 1 -48.62 69.63 -8.98
N ARG A 2 -48.01 69.42 -7.81
CA ARG A 2 -46.60 68.95 -7.74
C ARG A 2 -46.56 67.44 -7.95
N LEU A 3 -45.65 66.95 -8.80
CA LEU A 3 -45.52 65.53 -9.18
C LEU A 3 -45.48 64.58 -7.96
N ARG A 4 -44.79 64.98 -6.90
CA ARG A 4 -44.71 64.23 -5.63
C ARG A 4 -46.07 64.05 -4.94
N THR A 5 -46.93 65.07 -4.99
CA THR A 5 -48.28 65.01 -4.40
C THR A 5 -49.19 64.07 -5.18
N LEU A 6 -49.00 63.96 -6.50
CA LEU A 6 -49.70 63.01 -7.36
C LEU A 6 -49.26 61.56 -7.04
N ILE A 7 -47.95 61.31 -6.96
CA ILE A 7 -47.38 60.00 -6.63
C ILE A 7 -47.85 59.51 -5.26
N LEU A 8 -47.80 60.37 -4.22
CA LEU A 8 -48.25 60.00 -2.88
C LEU A 8 -49.75 59.73 -2.78
N ARG A 9 -50.59 60.50 -3.51
CA ARG A 9 -52.03 60.24 -3.59
C ARG A 9 -52.34 58.96 -4.35
N SER A 10 -51.60 58.66 -5.43
CA SER A 10 -51.72 57.41 -6.19
C SER A 10 -51.33 56.19 -5.34
N LEU A 11 -50.19 56.27 -4.63
CA LEU A 11 -49.75 55.24 -3.68
C LEU A 11 -50.79 54.99 -2.58
N ARG A 12 -51.42 56.05 -2.06
CA ARG A 12 -52.48 55.94 -1.04
C ARG A 12 -53.80 55.40 -1.62
N PHE A 13 -54.15 55.74 -2.86
CA PHE A 13 -55.38 55.24 -3.50
C PHE A 13 -55.27 53.75 -3.83
N HIS A 14 -54.13 53.29 -4.36
CA HIS A 14 -53.84 51.89 -4.67
C HIS A 14 -53.06 51.17 -3.55
N TRP A 15 -53.21 51.60 -2.29
CA TRP A 15 -52.37 51.13 -1.17
C TRP A 15 -52.37 49.61 -0.99
N ARG A 16 -53.49 48.92 -1.28
CA ARG A 16 -53.61 47.46 -1.19
C ARG A 16 -52.72 46.74 -2.21
N GLY A 17 -52.62 47.28 -3.42
CA GLY A 17 -51.77 46.72 -4.49
C GLY A 17 -50.29 46.95 -4.22
N HIS A 18 -49.91 48.17 -3.82
CA HIS A 18 -48.53 48.49 -3.44
C HIS A 18 -48.07 47.73 -2.20
N LEU A 19 -48.95 47.52 -1.21
CA LEU A 19 -48.65 46.69 -0.04
C LEU A 19 -48.38 45.23 -0.43
N GLY A 20 -49.15 44.67 -1.37
CA GLY A 20 -48.89 43.32 -1.90
C GLY A 20 -47.52 43.21 -2.59
N VAL A 21 -47.15 44.20 -3.41
CA VAL A 21 -45.83 44.26 -4.06
C VAL A 21 -44.70 44.41 -3.04
N LEU A 22 -44.87 45.29 -2.03
CA LEU A 22 -43.88 45.48 -0.96
C LEU A 22 -43.68 44.19 -0.16
N LEU A 23 -44.76 43.53 0.25
CA LEU A 23 -44.69 42.27 0.99
C LEU A 23 -44.05 41.16 0.14
N GLY A 24 -44.42 41.05 -1.14
CA GLY A 24 -43.81 40.11 -2.07
C GLY A 24 -42.31 40.35 -2.25
N ALA A 25 -41.90 41.61 -2.45
CA ALA A 25 -40.48 41.99 -2.55
C ALA A 25 -39.72 41.74 -1.24
N THR A 26 -40.37 41.98 -0.09
CA THR A 26 -39.77 41.74 1.24
C THR A 26 -39.55 40.25 1.48
N VAL A 27 -40.56 39.42 1.23
CA VAL A 27 -40.47 37.96 1.37
C VAL A 27 -39.46 37.39 0.38
N GLY A 28 -39.48 37.83 -0.87
CA GLY A 28 -38.50 37.43 -1.89
C GLY A 28 -37.07 37.79 -1.49
N SER A 29 -36.84 39.02 -1.04
CA SER A 29 -35.52 39.47 -0.57
C SER A 29 -35.07 38.72 0.68
N ALA A 30 -35.95 38.53 1.67
CA ALA A 30 -35.65 37.78 2.89
C ALA A 30 -35.29 36.32 2.58
N THR A 31 -35.99 35.69 1.64
CA THR A 31 -35.71 34.32 1.20
C THR A 31 -34.35 34.21 0.51
N LEU A 32 -34.03 35.16 -0.39
CA LEU A 32 -32.73 35.21 -1.07
C LEU A 32 -31.57 35.45 -0.09
N ILE A 33 -31.72 36.40 0.83
CA ILE A 33 -30.72 36.69 1.87
C ILE A 33 -30.55 35.47 2.79
N GLY A 34 -31.65 34.86 3.23
CA GLY A 34 -31.60 33.66 4.07
C GLY A 34 -30.86 32.51 3.39
N ALA A 35 -31.12 32.26 2.10
CA ALA A 35 -30.43 31.23 1.33
C ALA A 35 -28.92 31.51 1.19
N LEU A 36 -28.53 32.76 0.94
CA LEU A 36 -27.12 33.17 0.86
C LEU A 36 -26.39 32.98 2.19
N VAL A 37 -27.00 33.44 3.30
CA VAL A 37 -26.39 33.33 4.64
C VAL A 37 -26.23 31.87 5.08
N VAL A 38 -27.23 31.02 4.85
CA VAL A 38 -27.14 29.59 5.16
C VAL A 38 -26.08 28.93 4.28
N GLY A 39 -26.02 29.26 2.99
CA GLY A 39 -25.02 28.75 2.07
C GLY A 39 -23.59 29.09 2.48
N ASP A 40 -23.33 30.35 2.85
CA ASP A 40 -22.01 30.80 3.31
C ASP A 40 -21.63 30.19 4.65
N SER A 41 -22.57 30.07 5.59
CA SER A 41 -22.33 29.43 6.88
C SER A 41 -21.93 27.96 6.72
N VAL A 42 -22.68 27.19 5.91
CA VAL A 42 -22.37 25.78 5.64
C VAL A 42 -21.02 25.67 4.92
N ARG A 43 -20.74 26.53 3.94
CA ARG A 43 -19.45 26.55 3.23
C ARG A 43 -18.28 26.81 4.17
N GLN A 44 -18.43 27.78 5.08
CA GLN A 44 -17.40 28.11 6.05
C GLN A 44 -17.18 26.96 7.05
N SER A 45 -18.26 26.37 7.59
CA SER A 45 -18.16 25.23 8.48
C SER A 45 -17.48 24.02 7.82
N LEU A 46 -17.83 23.71 6.57
CA LEU A 46 -17.18 22.63 5.81
C LEU A 46 -15.69 22.92 5.55
N ARG A 47 -15.35 24.19 5.29
CA ARG A 47 -13.96 24.63 5.12
C ARG A 47 -13.16 24.50 6.42
N GLU A 48 -13.72 24.94 7.54
CA GLU A 48 -13.07 24.83 8.86
C GLU A 48 -12.86 23.37 9.25
N LEU A 49 -13.86 22.50 9.04
CA LEU A 49 -13.72 21.05 9.25
C LEU A 49 -12.61 20.44 8.38
N ALA A 50 -12.50 20.86 7.12
CA ALA A 50 -11.44 20.39 6.22
C ALA A 50 -10.05 20.86 6.68
N LEU A 51 -9.92 22.11 7.13
CA LEU A 51 -8.66 22.69 7.60
C LEU A 51 -8.20 22.05 8.92
N GLN A 52 -9.09 21.84 9.88
CA GLN A 52 -8.76 21.14 11.13
C GLN A 52 -8.31 19.70 10.89
N ARG A 53 -8.87 19.04 9.87
CA ARG A 53 -8.53 17.66 9.51
C ARG A 53 -7.16 17.52 8.83
N LEU A 54 -6.72 18.52 8.08
CA LEU A 54 -5.48 18.42 7.29
C LEU A 54 -4.33 19.23 7.91
N GLY A 55 -4.61 20.25 8.71
CA GLY A 55 -3.59 21.16 9.22
C GLY A 55 -2.79 21.78 8.06
N ASP A 56 -1.46 21.73 8.17
CA ASP A 56 -0.54 22.24 7.16
C ASP A 56 -0.25 21.25 6.01
N ILE A 57 -0.92 20.10 5.99
CA ILE A 57 -0.76 19.07 4.95
C ILE A 57 -1.57 19.46 3.72
N GLU A 58 -0.93 19.51 2.55
CA GLU A 58 -1.58 19.88 1.29
C GLU A 58 -1.58 18.77 0.25
N PHE A 59 -0.56 17.91 0.27
CA PHE A 59 -0.47 16.78 -0.67
C PHE A 59 -0.21 15.49 0.10
N ALA A 60 -0.75 14.40 -0.44
CA ALA A 60 -0.54 13.07 0.11
C ALA A 60 -0.42 12.04 -1.02
N VAL A 61 0.44 11.04 -0.80
CA VAL A 61 0.45 9.78 -1.57
C VAL A 61 0.04 8.68 -0.60
N ALA A 62 -1.13 8.10 -0.81
CA ALA A 62 -1.71 7.08 0.05
C ALA A 62 -2.18 5.90 -0.80
N PRO A 63 -1.28 4.97 -1.19
CA PRO A 63 -1.69 3.73 -1.82
C PRO A 63 -2.66 2.96 -0.91
N HIS A 64 -3.66 2.32 -1.51
CA HIS A 64 -4.72 1.63 -0.75
C HIS A 64 -4.17 0.41 -0.02
N ASP A 65 -3.47 -0.47 -0.74
CA ASP A 65 -3.05 -1.78 -0.24
C ASP A 65 -1.54 -2.01 -0.40
N ARG A 66 -0.71 -0.96 -0.38
CA ARG A 66 0.75 -1.10 -0.51
C ARG A 66 1.51 -0.38 0.58
N PHE A 67 2.68 -0.91 0.87
CA PHE A 67 3.73 -0.22 1.60
C PHE A 67 4.83 0.20 0.64
N PHE A 68 5.46 1.33 0.93
CA PHE A 68 6.68 1.79 0.29
C PHE A 68 7.80 1.91 1.33
N ARG A 69 9.03 2.16 0.88
CA ARG A 69 10.15 2.34 1.80
C ARG A 69 10.00 3.66 2.53
N ASP A 70 10.15 3.65 3.85
CA ASP A 70 10.15 4.85 4.69
C ASP A 70 11.22 5.87 4.23
N GLY A 71 12.29 5.38 3.61
CA GLY A 71 13.35 6.20 3.00
C GLY A 71 12.90 7.11 1.85
N LEU A 72 11.76 6.82 1.20
CA LEU A 72 11.24 7.61 0.07
C LEU A 72 11.02 9.09 0.45
N ARG A 73 10.71 9.39 1.73
CA ARG A 73 10.60 10.78 2.21
C ARG A 73 11.90 11.56 2.07
N PHE A 74 13.03 10.91 2.31
CA PHE A 74 14.35 11.53 2.21
C PHE A 74 14.78 11.67 0.75
N ASP A 75 14.47 10.67 -0.08
CA ASP A 75 14.76 10.73 -1.51
C ASP A 75 13.94 11.86 -2.16
N LEU A 76 12.63 11.94 -1.89
CA LEU A 76 11.75 12.98 -2.40
C LEU A 76 12.18 14.37 -1.91
N GLY A 77 12.45 14.52 -0.60
CA GLY A 77 12.92 15.79 -0.03
C GLY A 77 14.22 16.29 -0.67
N ARG A 78 15.16 15.38 -1.00
CA ARG A 78 16.39 15.72 -1.72
C ARG A 78 16.13 16.12 -3.18
N ALA A 79 15.22 15.43 -3.86
CA ALA A 79 14.91 15.71 -5.27
C ALA A 79 14.13 17.03 -5.47
N LEU A 80 13.37 17.49 -4.48
CA LEU A 80 12.71 18.81 -4.53
C LEU A 80 13.71 19.98 -4.51
N GLY A 81 14.94 19.77 -4.04
CA GLY A 81 16.06 20.69 -4.20
C GLY A 81 15.81 22.08 -3.61
N HIS A 82 15.55 23.06 -4.47
CA HIS A 82 15.31 24.46 -4.10
C HIS A 82 13.86 24.78 -3.70
N VAL A 83 12.94 23.82 -3.85
CA VAL A 83 11.56 23.96 -3.41
C VAL A 83 11.48 23.52 -1.96
N ASP A 84 11.14 24.46 -1.07
CA ASP A 84 11.02 24.20 0.35
C ASP A 84 9.68 23.53 0.64
N ALA A 85 9.73 22.34 1.24
CA ALA A 85 8.56 21.58 1.66
C ALA A 85 8.95 20.62 2.79
N THR A 86 8.06 20.46 3.77
CA THR A 86 8.15 19.38 4.75
C THR A 86 7.62 18.12 4.12
N VAL A 87 8.45 17.07 4.05
CA VAL A 87 8.07 15.74 3.52
C VAL A 87 8.21 14.72 4.63
N THR A 88 7.14 13.99 4.89
CA THR A 88 7.13 12.96 5.93
C THR A 88 6.42 11.70 5.47
N ALA A 89 6.71 10.57 6.13
CA ALA A 89 6.05 9.30 5.88
C ALA A 89 5.41 8.77 7.17
N ALA A 90 4.27 8.12 7.04
CA ALA A 90 3.55 7.51 8.13
C ALA A 90 2.97 6.15 7.70
N ILE A 91 2.82 5.28 8.69
CA ILE A 91 1.93 4.12 8.65
C ILE A 91 0.54 4.56 9.13
N THR A 92 -0.47 4.22 8.34
CA THR A 92 -1.89 4.37 8.68
C THR A 92 -2.59 3.03 8.50
N LEU A 93 -3.26 2.53 9.53
CA LEU A 93 -3.92 1.23 9.55
C LEU A 93 -5.30 1.31 10.18
N ALA A 94 -6.17 0.37 9.83
CA ALA A 94 -7.43 0.18 10.53
C ALA A 94 -7.23 -0.67 11.80
N ALA A 95 -7.85 -0.24 12.89
CA ALA A 95 -7.80 -0.93 14.18
C ALA A 95 -9.18 -0.96 14.85
N THR A 96 -9.27 -1.77 15.89
CA THR A 96 -10.33 -1.66 16.90
C THR A 96 -9.69 -1.33 18.24
N ALA A 97 -10.31 -0.46 19.01
CA ALA A 97 -9.86 -0.12 20.35
C ALA A 97 -10.86 -0.61 21.39
N SER A 98 -10.37 -1.11 22.51
CA SER A 98 -11.20 -1.47 23.65
C SER A 98 -10.48 -1.11 24.94
N ARG A 99 -11.24 -0.77 25.98
CA ARG A 99 -10.67 -0.70 27.32
C ARG A 99 -10.24 -2.12 27.76
N GLN A 100 -9.20 -2.22 28.60
CA GLN A 100 -8.67 -3.51 29.05
C GLN A 100 -9.71 -4.38 29.81
N ASP A 101 -10.64 -3.75 30.52
CA ASP A 101 -11.76 -4.41 31.24
C ASP A 101 -12.94 -4.80 30.33
N GLY A 102 -12.90 -4.46 29.04
CA GLY A 102 -13.98 -4.71 28.07
C GLY A 102 -15.20 -3.78 28.20
N SER A 103 -15.19 -2.78 29.08
CA SER A 103 -16.38 -1.96 29.37
C SER A 103 -16.74 -0.98 28.24
N ALA A 104 -15.81 -0.68 27.35
CA ALA A 104 -16.00 0.22 26.22
C ALA A 104 -15.19 -0.24 25.00
N ARG A 105 -15.75 -0.04 23.81
CA ARG A 105 -15.14 -0.44 22.54
C ARG A 105 -15.44 0.58 21.44
N ALA A 106 -14.45 0.79 20.59
CA ALA A 106 -14.53 1.54 19.36
C ALA A 106 -14.09 0.66 18.18
N ASN A 107 -14.93 0.59 17.15
CA ASN A 107 -14.60 -0.06 15.89
C ASN A 107 -14.21 1.02 14.87
N ARG A 108 -13.44 0.66 13.82
CA ARG A 108 -12.98 1.58 12.77
C ARG A 108 -12.11 2.73 13.31
N VAL A 109 -11.19 2.39 14.20
CA VAL A 109 -10.15 3.31 14.67
C VAL A 109 -9.10 3.45 13.58
N GLN A 110 -8.74 4.68 13.22
CA GLN A 110 -7.58 4.95 12.39
C GLN A 110 -6.35 5.01 13.29
N LEU A 111 -5.47 4.02 13.12
CA LEU A 111 -4.21 3.94 13.82
C LEU A 111 -3.13 4.62 12.97
N LEU A 112 -2.46 5.60 13.56
CA LEU A 112 -1.45 6.44 12.93
C LEU A 112 -0.11 6.27 13.65
N SER A 113 0.97 6.26 12.89
CA SER A 113 2.34 6.29 13.45
C SER A 113 2.83 7.71 13.74
N LEU A 114 3.52 7.88 14.87
CA LEU A 114 4.29 9.06 15.29
C LEU A 114 5.78 8.71 15.47
N GLY A 115 6.70 9.65 15.33
CA GLY A 115 8.10 9.38 14.92
C GLY A 115 8.38 10.28 13.71
N PRO A 116 9.51 10.22 12.97
CA PRO A 116 9.81 11.16 11.87
C PRO A 116 8.75 11.10 10.75
N GLY A 117 7.61 11.75 10.96
CA GLY A 117 6.29 11.29 10.55
C GLY A 117 5.28 12.41 10.69
N LEU A 118 4.03 12.12 11.07
CA LEU A 118 2.99 13.13 11.30
C LEU A 118 3.41 14.18 12.34
N ASP A 119 4.33 13.86 13.26
CA ASP A 119 4.88 14.76 14.27
C ASP A 119 5.49 16.05 13.70
N GLN A 120 6.01 16.03 12.46
CA GLN A 120 6.55 17.22 11.80
C GLN A 120 5.49 18.29 11.51
N PHE A 121 4.22 17.89 11.46
CA PHE A 121 3.06 18.77 11.26
C PHE A 121 2.36 19.14 12.57
N LEU A 122 2.84 18.62 13.71
CA LEU A 122 2.20 18.79 15.00
C LEU A 122 2.96 19.82 15.86
N ALA A 123 2.37 21.00 16.06
CA ALA A 123 2.88 21.98 17.01
C ALA A 123 2.41 21.69 18.46
N TRP A 124 2.61 20.45 18.95
CA TRP A 124 2.10 20.02 20.27
C TRP A 124 3.22 19.46 21.17
N PRO A 125 3.59 20.16 22.26
CA PRO A 125 4.75 19.80 23.10
C PRO A 125 4.71 18.39 23.75
N PRO A 126 3.54 17.83 24.15
CA PRO A 126 3.45 16.48 24.69
C PRO A 126 3.83 15.31 23.75
N LEU A 127 4.06 15.56 22.46
CA LEU A 127 4.30 14.51 21.45
C LEU A 127 5.74 14.05 21.35
N THR A 128 6.69 14.93 21.69
CA THR A 128 8.11 14.59 21.61
C THR A 128 8.48 13.77 22.82
N ASN A 129 8.70 12.46 22.62
CA ASN A 129 9.19 11.49 23.62
C ASN A 129 8.12 10.91 24.57
N PHE A 130 7.21 10.10 24.05
CA PHE A 130 6.36 9.20 24.85
C PHE A 130 6.85 7.74 24.78
N ALA A 131 6.48 6.92 25.75
CA ALA A 131 6.95 5.53 25.87
C ALA A 131 6.46 4.63 24.71
N ALA A 132 7.19 3.55 24.43
CA ALA A 132 6.85 2.60 23.35
C ALA A 132 5.51 1.87 23.59
N ASP A 133 5.13 1.71 24.86
CA ASP A 133 3.88 1.10 25.34
C ASP A 133 2.77 2.14 25.59
N SER A 134 2.90 3.35 25.03
CA SER A 134 1.94 4.43 25.17
C SER A 134 1.21 4.75 23.86
N VAL A 135 0.02 5.32 23.97
CA VAL A 135 -0.83 5.77 22.86
C VAL A 135 -1.40 7.15 23.14
N ILE A 136 -1.50 7.96 22.11
CA ILE A 136 -2.21 9.25 22.14
C ILE A 136 -3.53 9.05 21.41
N LEU A 137 -4.63 9.50 22.00
CA LEU A 137 -5.97 9.37 21.40
C LEU A 137 -6.46 10.76 21.04
N ASN A 138 -7.29 10.90 20.01
CA ASN A 138 -8.04 12.14 19.85
C ASN A 138 -9.24 12.19 20.81
N GLU A 139 -9.83 13.38 20.94
CA GLU A 139 -10.96 13.62 21.84
C GLU A 139 -12.15 12.68 21.56
N ALA A 140 -12.46 12.42 20.28
CA ALA A 140 -13.56 11.56 19.88
C ALA A 140 -13.37 10.11 20.35
N LEU A 141 -12.18 9.54 20.14
CA LEU A 141 -11.87 8.18 20.57
C LEU A 141 -11.79 8.06 22.10
N ALA A 142 -11.19 9.05 22.77
CA ALA A 142 -11.13 9.08 24.23
C ALA A 142 -12.52 9.14 24.86
N ALA A 143 -13.42 9.98 24.32
CA ALA A 143 -14.81 10.09 24.77
C ALA A 143 -15.57 8.76 24.56
N GLN A 144 -15.41 8.12 23.40
CA GLN A 144 -16.08 6.84 23.10
C GLN A 144 -15.60 5.71 24.02
N LEU A 145 -14.31 5.65 24.32
CA LEU A 145 -13.74 4.66 25.25
C LEU A 145 -13.93 5.06 26.73
N LYS A 146 -14.38 6.30 27.00
CA LYS A 146 -14.51 6.90 28.32
C LYS A 146 -13.19 6.89 29.11
N VAL A 147 -12.06 7.09 28.45
CA VAL A 147 -10.72 6.99 29.04
C VAL A 147 -10.08 8.36 29.25
N ARG A 148 -9.09 8.41 30.16
CA ARG A 148 -8.26 9.58 30.47
C ARG A 148 -6.77 9.20 30.35
N PRO A 149 -5.86 10.18 30.31
CA PRO A 149 -4.43 9.91 30.44
C PRO A 149 -4.13 9.02 31.65
N GLY A 150 -3.32 7.98 31.45
CA GLY A 150 -2.97 6.93 32.40
C GLY A 150 -3.73 5.61 32.23
N ASP A 151 -4.93 5.65 31.63
CA ASP A 151 -5.79 4.46 31.50
C ASP A 151 -5.23 3.43 30.50
N PRO A 152 -5.42 2.13 30.76
CA PRO A 152 -5.01 1.09 29.84
C PRO A 152 -6.04 0.88 28.71
N VAL A 153 -5.53 0.74 27.49
CA VAL A 153 -6.32 0.45 26.29
C VAL A 153 -5.66 -0.66 25.48
N VAL A 154 -6.47 -1.42 24.75
CA VAL A 154 -6.03 -2.47 23.85
C VAL A 154 -6.43 -2.09 22.44
N LEU A 155 -5.43 -1.92 21.56
CA LEU A 155 -5.65 -1.75 20.14
C LEU A 155 -5.42 -3.09 19.44
N ARG A 156 -6.42 -3.60 18.73
CA ARG A 156 -6.28 -4.76 17.85
C ARG A 156 -6.14 -4.29 16.42
N VAL A 157 -5.02 -4.63 15.80
CA VAL A 157 -4.62 -4.21 14.45
C VAL A 157 -4.40 -5.44 13.62
N GLN A 158 -5.01 -5.51 12.44
CA GLN A 158 -4.74 -6.61 11.51
C GLN A 158 -3.34 -6.40 10.91
N LYS A 159 -2.51 -7.44 10.91
CA LYS A 159 -1.28 -7.40 10.11
C LYS A 159 -1.67 -7.28 8.64
N PRO A 160 -1.01 -6.39 7.86
CA PRO A 160 -1.21 -6.37 6.43
C PRO A 160 -0.92 -7.74 5.83
N ALA A 161 -1.90 -8.31 5.15
CA ALA A 161 -1.77 -9.62 4.54
C ALA A 161 -1.14 -9.48 3.16
N ALA A 162 -0.14 -10.31 2.87
CA ALA A 162 0.46 -10.43 1.55
C ALA A 162 -0.56 -10.92 0.51
N LEU A 163 -1.50 -11.76 0.94
CA LEU A 163 -2.61 -12.23 0.13
C LEU A 163 -3.93 -11.69 0.68
N PRO A 164 -4.87 -11.29 -0.20
CA PRO A 164 -6.19 -10.89 0.21
C PRO A 164 -6.92 -12.05 0.91
N PRO A 165 -7.73 -11.78 1.96
CA PRO A 165 -8.39 -12.83 2.73
C PRO A 165 -9.33 -13.71 1.88
N GLU A 166 -9.76 -13.19 0.72
CA GLU A 166 -10.59 -13.88 -0.27
C GLU A 166 -9.80 -14.83 -1.20
N THR A 167 -8.50 -15.03 -0.98
CA THR A 167 -7.69 -16.00 -1.72
C THR A 167 -7.56 -17.32 -0.92
N PRO A 168 -7.75 -18.51 -1.53
CA PRO A 168 -7.73 -19.78 -0.80
C PRO A 168 -6.46 -20.00 0.03
N ILE A 169 -5.31 -19.60 -0.51
CA ILE A 169 -3.98 -19.78 0.08
C ILE A 169 -3.57 -18.71 1.11
N SER A 170 -4.48 -17.81 1.50
CA SER A 170 -4.25 -16.90 2.64
C SER A 170 -4.12 -17.68 3.95
N PRO A 171 -3.51 -17.18 5.03
CA PRO A 171 -3.41 -17.92 6.28
C PRO A 171 -4.72 -17.92 7.10
N ARG A 172 -4.98 -18.93 7.95
CA ARG A 172 -6.18 -18.98 8.83
C ARG A 172 -6.06 -18.01 9.98
N SER A 173 -4.85 -17.86 10.51
CA SER A 173 -4.63 -16.86 11.54
C SER A 173 -4.72 -15.47 10.88
N GLU A 174 -5.91 -14.86 10.98
CA GLU A 174 -6.02 -13.41 11.01
C GLU A 174 -5.12 -12.96 12.16
N SER A 175 -3.88 -12.61 11.85
CA SER A 175 -2.89 -12.24 12.85
C SER A 175 -3.14 -10.81 13.29
N ALA A 176 -4.31 -10.60 13.89
CA ALA A 176 -4.63 -9.40 14.63
C ALA A 176 -3.67 -9.31 15.82
N VAL A 177 -2.79 -8.32 15.78
CA VAL A 177 -1.89 -8.02 16.87
C VAL A 177 -2.63 -7.15 17.87
N ALA A 178 -2.67 -7.61 19.12
CA ALA A 178 -3.22 -6.85 20.24
C ALA A 178 -2.09 -6.05 20.91
N LEU A 179 -2.05 -4.75 20.65
CA LEU A 179 -1.17 -3.80 21.33
C LEU A 179 -1.84 -3.37 22.64
N ARG A 180 -1.25 -3.73 23.78
CA ARG A 180 -1.70 -3.27 25.09
C ARG A 180 -0.91 -2.00 25.43
N LEU A 181 -1.60 -0.87 25.47
CA LEU A 181 -0.98 0.44 25.58
C LEU A 181 -1.61 1.26 26.72
N ARG A 182 -0.91 2.29 27.18
CA ARG A 182 -1.44 3.28 28.13
C ARG A 182 -1.71 4.60 27.44
N VAL A 183 -2.84 5.24 27.76
CA VAL A 183 -3.17 6.56 27.21
C VAL A 183 -2.16 7.58 27.77
N HIS A 184 -1.34 8.16 26.92
CA HIS A 184 -0.37 9.21 27.31
C HIS A 184 -1.02 10.58 27.38
N SER A 185 -1.74 10.95 26.32
CA SER A 185 -2.43 12.24 26.23
C SER A 185 -3.64 12.15 25.29
N ILE A 186 -4.51 13.15 25.38
CA ILE A 186 -5.64 13.34 24.45
C ILE A 186 -5.32 14.54 23.56
N LEU A 187 -5.36 14.35 22.25
CA LEU A 187 -4.98 15.34 21.24
C LEU A 187 -6.24 16.06 20.71
N PRO A 188 -6.32 17.40 20.83
CA PRO A 188 -7.48 18.16 20.35
C PRO A 188 -7.48 18.31 18.84
N ALA A 189 -8.65 18.70 18.29
CA ALA A 189 -8.85 18.86 16.84
C ALA A 189 -7.87 19.87 16.21
N GLU A 190 -7.58 20.98 16.89
CA GLU A 190 -6.69 22.06 16.42
C GLU A 190 -5.22 21.61 16.35
N ALA A 191 -4.86 20.58 17.12
CA ALA A 191 -3.54 19.97 17.11
C ALA A 191 -3.50 18.74 16.20
N LEU A 192 -4.31 18.73 15.13
CA LEU A 192 -4.42 17.63 14.15
C LEU A 192 -4.92 16.30 14.75
N GLY A 193 -5.58 16.33 15.91
CA GLY A 193 -6.20 15.15 16.52
C GLY A 193 -7.22 14.48 15.58
N ASN A 194 -7.87 15.27 14.72
CA ASN A 194 -8.85 14.80 13.75
C ASN A 194 -8.26 14.52 12.35
N PHE A 195 -6.95 14.25 12.23
CA PHE A 195 -6.31 13.90 10.97
C PHE A 195 -7.11 12.85 10.17
N SER A 196 -7.40 13.11 8.89
CA SER A 196 -7.97 12.13 7.97
C SER A 196 -7.87 12.61 6.53
N LEU A 197 -7.46 11.72 5.62
CA LEU A 197 -7.47 12.02 4.18
C LEU A 197 -8.85 11.85 3.56
N SER A 198 -9.76 11.11 4.24
CA SER A 198 -11.12 10.88 3.77
C SER A 198 -12.05 12.06 4.10
N PRO A 199 -12.97 12.42 3.19
CA PRO A 199 -13.96 13.47 3.41
C PRO A 199 -15.07 13.00 4.37
N ASN A 200 -14.77 12.98 5.67
CA ASN A 200 -15.72 12.62 6.73
C ASN A 200 -16.33 13.87 7.38
N GLN A 201 -17.63 13.83 7.70
CA GLN A 201 -18.33 14.89 8.45
C GLN A 201 -18.29 14.69 9.97
N LEU A 202 -18.06 13.45 10.42
CA LEU A 202 -17.84 13.14 11.82
C LEU A 202 -16.33 13.12 12.12
N PRO A 203 -15.91 13.55 13.32
CA PRO A 203 -14.52 13.39 13.75
C PRO A 203 -14.09 11.92 13.64
N PRO A 204 -12.96 11.63 12.99
CA PRO A 204 -12.44 10.27 12.92
C PRO A 204 -12.03 9.80 14.32
N LEU A 205 -11.97 8.48 14.52
CA LEU A 205 -11.49 7.90 15.77
C LEU A 205 -10.00 7.61 15.62
N ASN A 206 -9.16 8.52 16.08
CA ASN A 206 -7.72 8.45 15.85
C ASN A 206 -6.96 7.97 17.07
N ALA A 207 -6.10 6.98 16.86
CA ALA A 207 -5.08 6.55 17.82
C ALA A 207 -3.69 6.75 17.20
N PHE A 208 -2.78 7.33 17.96
CA PHE A 208 -1.44 7.66 17.53
C PHE A 208 -0.44 6.89 18.39
N VAL A 209 0.38 6.06 17.76
CA VAL A 209 1.36 5.18 18.42
C VAL A 209 2.73 5.43 17.80
N ARG A 210 3.81 5.14 18.52
CA ARG A 210 5.14 5.28 17.94
C ARG A 210 5.36 4.39 16.71
N ALA A 211 6.09 4.91 15.75
CA ALA A 211 6.40 4.29 14.47
C ALA A 211 7.24 3.04 14.69
N ASP A 212 8.26 3.09 15.55
CA ASP A 212 9.09 1.93 15.90
C ASP A 212 8.26 0.82 16.57
N THR A 213 7.33 1.17 17.47
CA THR A 213 6.39 0.20 18.06
C THR A 213 5.56 -0.51 16.99
N LEU A 214 4.96 0.23 16.05
CA LEU A 214 4.14 -0.37 14.99
C LEU A 214 4.98 -1.19 14.02
N GLN A 215 6.14 -0.69 13.60
CA GLN A 215 7.04 -1.36 12.68
C GLN A 215 7.50 -2.70 13.25
N LEU A 216 7.96 -2.74 14.51
CA LEU A 216 8.43 -3.95 15.14
C LEU A 216 7.31 -5.00 15.32
N HIS A 217 6.16 -4.61 15.88
CA HIS A 217 5.08 -5.55 16.20
C HIS A 217 4.36 -6.09 14.95
N LEU A 218 4.36 -5.33 13.86
CA LEU A 218 3.71 -5.70 12.60
C LEU A 218 4.68 -6.24 11.54
N GLY A 219 6.00 -6.21 11.79
CA GLY A 219 7.02 -6.61 10.81
C GLY A 219 7.10 -5.65 9.62
N LEU A 220 6.85 -4.37 9.85
CA LEU A 220 6.84 -3.29 8.85
C LEU A 220 8.09 -2.39 8.96
N GLU A 221 9.23 -2.95 9.37
CA GLU A 221 10.49 -2.22 9.54
C GLU A 221 10.89 -1.46 8.27
N GLY A 222 11.12 -0.16 8.41
CA GLY A 222 11.47 0.69 7.27
C GLY A 222 10.38 0.82 6.21
N ARG A 223 9.11 0.54 6.55
CA ARG A 223 7.95 0.67 5.68
C ARG A 223 7.01 1.79 6.13
N ALA A 224 6.31 2.37 5.16
CA ALA A 224 5.22 3.34 5.34
C ALA A 224 4.17 3.14 4.23
N ASN A 225 2.95 3.66 4.41
CA ASN A 225 1.90 3.59 3.39
C ASN A 225 1.19 4.92 3.14
N VAL A 226 1.62 5.99 3.80
CA VAL A 226 1.17 7.36 3.54
C VAL A 226 2.37 8.29 3.54
N LEU A 227 2.55 9.04 2.46
CA LEU A 227 3.53 10.11 2.33
C LEU A 227 2.77 11.43 2.36
N LEU A 228 3.20 12.38 3.18
CA LEU A 228 2.52 13.66 3.36
C LEU A 228 3.50 14.79 3.09
N THR A 229 3.03 15.84 2.43
CA THR A 229 3.82 17.06 2.22
C THR A 229 3.06 18.31 2.61
N SER A 230 3.81 19.29 3.13
CA SER A 230 3.30 20.65 3.29
C SER A 230 3.07 21.32 1.93
N ALA A 231 2.56 22.55 1.96
CA ALA A 231 2.63 23.46 0.83
C ALA A 231 4.08 23.53 0.30
N LEU A 232 4.23 23.47 -1.03
CA LEU A 232 5.52 23.70 -1.69
C LEU A 232 5.75 25.21 -1.79
N ARG A 233 6.92 25.66 -1.35
CA ARG A 233 7.36 27.05 -1.44
C ARG A 233 8.53 27.14 -2.41
N LYS A 234 8.33 27.89 -3.50
CA LYS A 234 9.36 28.11 -4.53
C LYS A 234 10.02 29.47 -4.32
N PRO A 235 11.31 29.62 -4.67
CA PRO A 235 11.97 30.92 -4.63
C PRO A 235 11.22 31.94 -5.50
N LEU A 236 11.13 33.19 -5.04
CA LEU A 236 10.53 34.26 -5.84
C LEU A 236 11.26 34.40 -7.20
N PRO A 237 10.54 34.72 -8.29
CA PRO A 237 11.15 35.08 -9.57
C PRO A 237 12.15 36.24 -9.45
N PRO A 238 13.23 36.30 -10.28
CA PRO A 238 14.25 37.36 -10.19
C PRO A 238 13.68 38.78 -10.28
N ASP A 239 12.64 38.98 -11.08
CA ASP A 239 11.91 40.24 -11.27
C ASP A 239 11.15 40.71 -10.02
N LYS A 240 10.83 39.79 -9.09
CA LYS A 240 10.18 40.10 -7.81
C LYS A 240 11.14 40.15 -6.64
N ARG A 241 12.41 39.74 -6.83
CA ARG A 241 13.45 39.87 -5.80
C ARG A 241 13.99 41.29 -5.83
N SER A 242 13.52 42.15 -4.93
CA SER A 242 14.12 43.48 -4.83
C SER A 242 15.60 43.34 -4.44
N GLU A 243 16.46 44.19 -5.02
CA GLU A 243 17.91 44.24 -4.77
C GLU A 243 18.24 44.34 -3.27
N TYR A 244 17.33 44.94 -2.51
CA TYR A 244 17.38 45.09 -1.05
C TYR A 244 17.19 43.76 -0.29
N VAL A 245 16.26 42.90 -0.71
CA VAL A 245 16.04 41.59 -0.08
C VAL A 245 17.23 40.67 -0.38
N GLU A 246 17.82 40.78 -1.58
CA GLU A 246 18.99 40.00 -1.97
C GLU A 246 20.26 40.46 -1.23
N ALA A 247 20.40 41.75 -0.93
CA ALA A 247 21.48 42.28 -0.10
C ALA A 247 21.38 41.80 1.36
N ILE A 248 20.17 41.81 1.95
CA ILE A 248 19.92 41.28 3.30
C ILE A 248 20.19 39.78 3.36
N HIS A 249 19.76 39.02 2.33
CA HIS A 249 20.03 37.59 2.26
C HIS A 249 21.53 37.27 2.13
N ARG A 250 22.26 38.01 1.28
CA ARG A 250 23.73 37.88 1.14
C ARG A 250 24.47 38.23 2.44
N LEU A 251 24.01 39.27 3.15
CA LEU A 251 24.57 39.67 4.44
C LEU A 251 24.31 38.59 5.51
N TYR A 252 23.08 38.03 5.56
CA TYR A 252 22.72 36.91 6.43
C TYR A 252 23.60 35.68 6.17
N LEU A 253 23.77 35.26 4.92
CA LEU A 253 24.63 34.12 4.56
C LEU A 253 26.10 34.34 4.94
N ARG A 254 26.62 35.58 4.81
CA ARG A 254 27.96 35.96 5.27
C ARG A 254 28.12 35.86 6.79
N LEU A 255 27.11 36.29 7.55
CA LEU A 255 27.13 36.25 9.02
C LEU A 255 26.93 34.83 9.57
N ARG A 256 26.09 34.02 8.90
CA ARG A 256 25.85 32.60 9.23
C ARG A 256 27.12 31.76 9.14
N ARG A 257 27.98 32.01 8.14
CA ARG A 257 29.28 31.33 7.99
C ARG A 257 30.26 31.58 9.14
N LYS A 258 29.97 32.55 10.02
CA LYS A 258 30.92 33.10 10.99
C LYS A 258 30.48 32.93 12.45
N PHE A 259 29.20 32.75 12.78
CA PHE A 259 28.75 32.87 14.19
C PHE A 259 27.63 31.95 14.77
N PHE A 260 26.81 31.20 14.02
CA PHE A 260 25.60 30.56 14.64
C PHE A 260 25.31 29.09 14.25
N ALA A 261 24.88 28.31 15.26
CA ALA A 261 24.29 26.96 15.17
C ALA A 261 22.77 27.00 14.83
N PRO A 262 22.15 25.90 14.36
CA PRO A 262 20.91 25.95 13.57
C PRO A 262 19.66 25.99 14.45
N ARG A 263 18.97 27.14 14.52
CA ARG A 263 17.54 27.17 14.87
C ARG A 263 16.81 28.37 14.25
N THR A 264 15.71 28.02 13.58
CA THR A 264 14.62 28.83 12.97
C THR A 264 14.99 29.81 11.84
N ASP A 265 15.29 29.23 10.66
CA ASP A 265 15.36 29.89 9.34
C ASP A 265 13.98 30.28 8.75
N ALA A 266 12.87 29.83 9.35
CA ALA A 266 11.52 29.85 8.74
C ALA A 266 10.98 31.27 8.43
N ALA A 267 11.21 32.24 9.32
CA ALA A 267 10.61 33.58 9.17
C ALA A 267 11.25 34.40 8.03
N ASN A 268 12.56 34.24 7.79
CA ASN A 268 13.28 34.99 6.78
C ASN A 268 13.24 34.33 5.39
N TRP A 269 13.15 33.00 5.31
CA TRP A 269 13.00 32.27 4.05
C TRP A 269 11.58 32.36 3.47
N ALA A 270 10.56 32.44 4.35
CA ALA A 270 9.17 32.69 3.94
C ALA A 270 8.98 34.03 3.21
N ALA A 271 9.83 35.03 3.48
CA ALA A 271 9.79 36.34 2.80
C ALA A 271 10.36 36.31 1.37
N LEU A 272 11.13 35.27 1.02
CA LEU A 272 11.81 35.11 -0.26
C LEU A 272 11.20 34.02 -1.15
N THR A 273 10.11 33.41 -0.70
CA THR A 273 9.46 32.29 -1.37
C THR A 273 7.97 32.58 -1.55
N GLU A 274 7.42 32.14 -2.68
CA GLU A 274 5.97 32.14 -2.90
C GLU A 274 5.44 30.71 -2.86
N LYS A 275 4.20 30.54 -2.40
CA LYS A 275 3.53 29.25 -2.42
C LYS A 275 3.27 28.84 -3.87
N ALA A 276 3.73 27.65 -4.25
CA ALA A 276 3.46 27.09 -5.56
C ALA A 276 1.96 26.82 -5.71
N THR A 277 1.42 27.03 -6.92
CA THR A 277 0.03 26.63 -7.21
C THR A 277 -0.11 25.11 -7.12
N THR A 278 -1.33 24.61 -6.89
CA THR A 278 -1.58 23.16 -6.82
C THR A 278 -1.05 22.40 -8.04
N ARG A 279 -1.22 22.96 -9.24
CA ARG A 279 -0.72 22.36 -10.49
C ARG A 279 0.81 22.32 -10.53
N GLU A 280 1.48 23.41 -10.17
CA GLU A 280 2.95 23.45 -10.12
C GLU A 280 3.49 22.48 -9.07
N ALA A 281 2.91 22.48 -7.87
CA ALA A 281 3.31 21.60 -6.79
C ALA A 281 3.18 20.13 -7.18
N LEU A 282 2.05 19.72 -7.77
CA LEU A 282 1.87 18.36 -8.29
C LEU A 282 2.89 18.04 -9.38
N SER A 283 3.20 18.98 -10.28
CA SER A 283 4.23 18.78 -11.31
C SER A 283 5.61 18.53 -10.69
N TYR A 284 6.02 19.31 -9.69
CA TYR A 284 7.29 19.10 -8.98
C TYR A 284 7.31 17.78 -8.21
N LEU A 285 6.24 17.47 -7.46
CA LEU A 285 6.13 16.25 -6.67
C LEU A 285 6.14 15.00 -7.55
N SER A 286 5.36 14.97 -8.64
CA SER A 286 5.35 13.86 -9.58
C SER A 286 6.69 13.69 -10.29
N ALA A 287 7.34 14.79 -10.69
CA ALA A 287 8.67 14.72 -11.31
C ALA A 287 9.73 14.20 -10.33
N ALA A 288 9.74 14.70 -9.09
CA ALA A 288 10.64 14.25 -8.05
C ALA A 288 10.41 12.77 -7.70
N LEU A 289 9.15 12.35 -7.52
CA LEU A 289 8.78 10.97 -7.24
C LEU A 289 9.25 10.02 -8.35
N ARG A 290 9.04 10.37 -9.62
CA ARG A 290 9.52 9.59 -10.78
C ARG A 290 11.03 9.43 -10.84
N GLN A 291 11.79 10.43 -10.36
CA GLN A 291 13.26 10.38 -10.37
C GLN A 291 13.82 9.53 -9.23
N THR A 292 13.11 9.44 -8.10
CA THR A 292 13.65 8.86 -6.87
C THR A 292 13.08 7.49 -6.52
N TRP A 293 11.92 7.16 -7.07
CA TRP A 293 11.21 5.91 -6.82
C TRP A 293 12.05 4.68 -7.20
N GLN A 294 11.95 3.63 -6.38
CA GLN A 294 12.63 2.36 -6.58
C GLN A 294 11.64 1.20 -6.53
N LEU A 295 12.06 0.01 -7.02
CA LEU A 295 11.24 -1.20 -7.01
C LEU A 295 10.64 -1.51 -5.63
N GLY A 296 11.42 -1.33 -4.56
CA GLY A 296 10.98 -1.58 -3.19
C GLY A 296 9.84 -0.68 -2.71
N ASP A 297 9.60 0.46 -3.37
CA ASP A 297 8.47 1.35 -3.08
C ASP A 297 7.14 0.80 -3.64
N ALA A 298 7.18 -0.13 -4.60
CA ALA A 298 6.02 -0.92 -5.06
C ALA A 298 5.93 -2.29 -4.40
N GLU A 299 6.79 -2.56 -3.42
CA GLU A 299 6.98 -3.90 -2.85
C GLU A 299 7.50 -4.90 -3.87
N LEU A 300 8.31 -4.45 -4.83
CA LEU A 300 8.98 -5.31 -5.79
C LEU A 300 10.42 -5.57 -5.36
N GLU A 301 10.84 -6.82 -5.52
CA GLU A 301 12.20 -7.28 -5.26
C GLU A 301 12.77 -7.89 -6.54
N LEU A 302 13.94 -7.41 -6.95
CA LEU A 302 14.73 -8.02 -8.02
C LEU A 302 15.97 -8.66 -7.38
N ARG A 303 16.03 -9.99 -7.38
CA ARG A 303 17.10 -10.77 -6.74
C ARG A 303 17.92 -11.57 -7.74
N HIS A 304 19.18 -11.83 -7.41
CA HIS A 304 20.06 -12.71 -8.17
C HIS A 304 19.99 -14.14 -7.64
N LEU A 305 19.74 -15.10 -8.53
CA LEU A 305 19.72 -16.53 -8.27
C LEU A 305 20.98 -17.17 -8.88
N PRO A 306 22.06 -17.37 -8.10
CA PRO A 306 23.34 -17.82 -8.64
C PRO A 306 23.30 -19.26 -9.15
N GLU A 307 22.53 -20.14 -8.51
CA GLU A 307 22.45 -21.58 -8.85
C GLU A 307 21.93 -21.83 -10.27
N ILE A 308 21.00 -21.00 -10.73
CA ILE A 308 20.40 -21.08 -12.07
C ILE A 308 20.84 -19.92 -12.98
N ARG A 309 21.80 -19.10 -12.52
CA ARG A 309 22.34 -17.94 -13.23
C ARG A 309 21.24 -17.04 -13.82
N ALA A 310 20.30 -16.63 -12.99
CA ALA A 310 19.16 -15.81 -13.39
C ALA A 310 18.90 -14.66 -12.40
N LEU A 311 18.22 -13.62 -12.85
CA LEU A 311 17.54 -12.68 -11.97
C LEU A 311 16.08 -13.06 -11.84
N GLU A 312 15.47 -12.73 -10.71
CA GLU A 312 14.05 -12.95 -10.46
C GLU A 312 13.40 -11.69 -9.90
N LEU A 313 12.38 -11.20 -10.58
CA LEU A 313 11.46 -10.18 -10.10
C LEU A 313 10.29 -10.88 -9.40
N ARG A 314 10.03 -10.48 -8.15
CA ARG A 314 8.93 -11.01 -7.33
C ARG A 314 8.36 -9.94 -6.40
N THR A 315 7.28 -10.29 -5.71
CA THR A 315 6.64 -9.47 -4.67
C THR A 315 6.33 -10.34 -3.45
N PRO A 316 6.44 -9.81 -2.21
CA PRO A 316 5.94 -10.52 -1.03
C PRO A 316 4.42 -10.71 -1.07
N ARG A 317 3.71 -10.00 -1.97
CA ARG A 317 2.26 -10.15 -2.21
C ARG A 317 1.87 -11.35 -3.06
N VAL A 318 2.83 -12.24 -3.35
CA VAL A 318 2.70 -13.46 -4.16
C VAL A 318 2.44 -13.21 -5.64
N PHE A 319 1.43 -12.43 -6.02
CA PHE A 319 1.06 -12.17 -7.41
C PHE A 319 1.57 -10.81 -7.92
N LEU A 320 2.16 -10.80 -9.11
CA LEU A 320 2.58 -9.59 -9.82
C LEU A 320 1.40 -8.97 -10.56
N GLU A 321 1.15 -7.69 -10.32
CA GLU A 321 0.05 -6.97 -10.95
C GLU A 321 0.34 -6.67 -12.45
N PRO A 322 -0.69 -6.55 -13.30
CA PRO A 322 -0.51 -6.40 -14.75
C PRO A 322 0.42 -5.26 -15.21
N PRO A 323 0.42 -4.05 -14.59
CA PRO A 323 1.37 -3.00 -14.96
C PRO A 323 2.84 -3.41 -14.71
N VAL A 324 3.08 -4.13 -13.61
CA VAL A 324 4.41 -4.66 -13.27
C VAL A 324 4.84 -5.70 -14.28
N VAL A 325 3.96 -6.65 -14.62
CA VAL A 325 4.24 -7.70 -15.63
C VAL A 325 4.57 -7.07 -16.98
N THR A 326 3.78 -6.09 -17.42
CA THR A 326 3.99 -5.40 -18.70
C THR A 326 5.36 -4.72 -18.76
N ALA A 327 5.72 -3.97 -17.71
CA ALA A 327 7.01 -3.30 -17.63
C ALA A 327 8.19 -4.29 -17.55
N ALA A 328 8.00 -5.37 -16.81
CA ALA A 328 8.99 -6.43 -16.63
C ALA A 328 9.26 -7.21 -17.93
N GLU A 329 8.22 -7.54 -18.69
CA GLU A 329 8.34 -8.21 -20.00
C GLU A 329 8.99 -7.28 -21.04
N ALA A 330 8.61 -6.00 -21.06
CA ALA A 330 9.24 -4.99 -21.92
C ALA A 330 10.74 -4.83 -21.62
N ALA A 331 11.12 -4.87 -20.34
CA ALA A 331 12.53 -4.90 -19.95
C ALA A 331 13.23 -6.16 -20.49
N GLY A 332 12.58 -7.33 -20.40
CA GLY A 332 13.10 -8.60 -20.91
C GLY A 332 13.41 -8.59 -22.40
N GLN A 333 12.49 -8.10 -23.24
CA GLN A 333 12.68 -8.02 -24.70
C GLN A 333 13.99 -7.32 -25.12
N THR A 334 14.55 -6.48 -24.25
CA THR A 334 15.76 -5.71 -24.52
C THR A 334 17.01 -6.20 -23.77
N VAL A 335 16.93 -7.20 -22.89
CA VAL A 335 18.02 -7.62 -21.97
C VAL A 335 18.24 -9.14 -21.97
N ALA A 336 17.18 -9.93 -22.16
CA ALA A 336 17.11 -11.38 -22.49
C ALA A 336 15.64 -11.82 -22.35
N ASN A 337 15.23 -12.90 -23.00
CA ASN A 337 13.85 -13.43 -22.89
C ASN A 337 13.39 -13.56 -21.42
N ALA A 338 12.45 -12.70 -21.00
CA ALA A 338 11.79 -12.81 -19.72
C ALA A 338 10.92 -14.06 -19.68
N GLN A 339 10.93 -14.76 -18.55
CA GLN A 339 10.16 -15.98 -18.34
C GLN A 339 9.15 -15.74 -17.22
N GLY A 340 7.87 -15.71 -17.57
CA GLY A 340 6.78 -15.70 -16.60
C GLY A 340 6.68 -17.04 -15.86
N ILE A 341 6.48 -16.95 -14.55
CA ILE A 341 6.31 -18.10 -13.65
C ILE A 341 5.03 -17.89 -12.86
N LEU A 342 4.22 -18.93 -12.77
CA LEU A 342 3.03 -18.97 -11.92
C LEU A 342 3.01 -20.29 -11.15
N THR A 343 3.32 -20.22 -9.86
CA THR A 343 3.30 -21.38 -8.97
C THR A 343 2.04 -21.36 -8.11
N TYR A 344 1.38 -22.51 -7.97
CA TYR A 344 0.18 -22.65 -7.16
C TYR A 344 0.24 -23.90 -6.27
N LEU A 345 -0.40 -23.83 -5.11
CA LEU A 345 -0.59 -24.97 -4.22
C LEU A 345 -1.87 -25.71 -4.63
N VAL A 346 -1.73 -26.89 -5.22
CA VAL A 346 -2.87 -27.72 -5.63
C VAL A 346 -3.29 -28.65 -4.50
N ASN A 347 -4.57 -28.99 -4.42
CA ASN A 347 -5.16 -29.78 -3.33
C ASN A 347 -4.71 -31.24 -3.39
N GLU A 348 -4.77 -31.82 -4.59
CA GLU A 348 -4.49 -33.24 -4.81
C GLU A 348 -4.01 -33.48 -6.25
N LEU A 349 -3.03 -34.36 -6.38
CA LEU A 349 -2.61 -34.97 -7.65
C LEU A 349 -2.92 -36.45 -7.58
N ARG A 350 -3.69 -36.99 -8.52
CA ARG A 350 -4.19 -38.37 -8.47
C ARG A 350 -4.00 -39.10 -9.78
N ALA A 351 -3.51 -40.35 -9.68
CA ALA A 351 -3.43 -41.31 -10.78
C ALA A 351 -4.06 -42.64 -10.33
N GLY A 352 -5.20 -42.99 -10.93
CA GLY A 352 -6.02 -44.13 -10.48
C GLY A 352 -6.40 -44.01 -9.00
N GLU A 353 -6.07 -45.03 -8.22
CA GLU A 353 -6.36 -45.08 -6.77
C GLU A 353 -5.33 -44.34 -5.91
N ARG A 354 -4.20 -43.88 -6.49
CA ARG A 354 -3.13 -43.20 -5.74
C ARG A 354 -3.29 -41.69 -5.81
N ALA A 355 -3.02 -41.03 -4.68
CA ALA A 355 -3.14 -39.60 -4.55
C ALA A 355 -2.00 -39.02 -3.70
N THR A 356 -1.50 -37.88 -4.16
CA THR A 356 -0.52 -37.03 -3.47
C THR A 356 -1.22 -35.72 -3.08
N PRO A 357 -1.36 -35.42 -1.78
CA PRO A 357 -2.00 -34.18 -1.34
C PRO A 357 -1.06 -32.98 -1.46
N TYR A 358 -1.64 -31.77 -1.46
CA TYR A 358 -0.99 -30.47 -1.25
C TYR A 358 0.40 -30.31 -1.86
N SER A 359 0.44 -29.98 -3.15
CA SER A 359 1.67 -29.97 -3.91
C SER A 359 1.86 -28.64 -4.64
N MET A 360 3.09 -28.14 -4.67
CA MET A 360 3.45 -27.00 -5.51
C MET A 360 3.50 -27.46 -6.97
N VAL A 361 2.75 -26.78 -7.83
CA VAL A 361 2.77 -26.98 -9.28
C VAL A 361 3.10 -25.66 -9.94
N THR A 362 4.08 -25.67 -10.84
CA THR A 362 4.58 -24.45 -11.50
C THR A 362 4.21 -24.44 -12.97
N ALA A 363 3.57 -23.37 -13.41
CA ALA A 363 3.35 -23.07 -14.81
C ALA A 363 4.44 -22.14 -15.33
N MET A 364 5.15 -22.57 -16.37
CA MET A 364 6.24 -21.80 -16.98
C MET A 364 6.50 -22.23 -18.43
N GLY A 365 7.48 -21.61 -19.07
CA GLY A 365 7.92 -21.96 -20.43
C GLY A 365 9.27 -22.69 -20.46
N ALA A 366 9.88 -22.67 -21.65
CA ALA A 366 11.20 -23.25 -21.87
C ALA A 366 12.27 -22.55 -21.01
N PRO A 367 13.34 -23.25 -20.59
CA PRO A 367 13.71 -24.61 -20.99
C PRO A 367 13.08 -25.74 -20.16
N VAL A 368 12.44 -25.44 -19.02
CA VAL A 368 11.87 -26.47 -18.14
C VAL A 368 10.67 -27.13 -18.79
N VAL A 369 9.73 -26.32 -19.29
CA VAL A 369 8.57 -26.77 -20.03
C VAL A 369 8.86 -26.60 -21.53
N PRO A 370 9.02 -27.69 -22.30
CA PRO A 370 9.34 -27.60 -23.72
C PRO A 370 8.33 -26.75 -24.49
N ALA A 371 8.80 -25.98 -25.47
CA ALA A 371 7.94 -25.07 -26.24
C ALA A 371 6.87 -25.80 -27.08
N ASP A 372 7.08 -27.09 -27.38
CA ASP A 372 6.15 -27.95 -28.11
C ASP A 372 5.15 -28.71 -27.21
N MET A 373 5.30 -28.58 -25.88
CA MET A 373 4.41 -29.24 -24.92
C MET A 373 3.01 -28.64 -24.95
N LYS A 374 1.98 -29.49 -24.94
CA LYS A 374 0.58 -29.08 -25.03
C LYS A 374 0.00 -28.69 -23.67
N ASP A 375 -1.09 -27.91 -23.68
CA ASP A 375 -1.80 -27.46 -22.46
C ASP A 375 -2.48 -28.60 -21.68
N GLU A 376 -2.62 -29.77 -22.28
CA GLU A 376 -3.15 -31.01 -21.69
C GLU A 376 -2.03 -31.96 -21.22
N GLU A 377 -0.77 -31.58 -21.36
CA GLU A 377 0.37 -32.36 -20.90
C GLU A 377 0.89 -31.83 -19.55
N ILE A 378 1.55 -32.68 -18.76
CA ILE A 378 2.20 -32.34 -17.50
C ILE A 378 3.58 -32.99 -17.39
N LEU A 379 4.57 -32.28 -16.85
CA LEU A 379 5.83 -32.86 -16.40
C LEU A 379 5.71 -33.12 -14.91
N ILE A 380 6.21 -34.26 -14.43
CA ILE A 380 6.23 -34.57 -13.00
C ILE A 380 7.65 -34.85 -12.56
N ASN A 381 7.98 -34.58 -11.31
CA ASN A 381 9.26 -35.00 -10.77
C ASN A 381 9.26 -36.50 -10.44
N GLN A 382 10.46 -37.06 -10.30
CA GLN A 382 10.65 -38.49 -10.05
C GLN A 382 9.97 -38.95 -8.75
N TRP A 383 10.00 -38.14 -7.69
CA TRP A 383 9.32 -38.48 -6.43
C TRP A 383 7.80 -38.67 -6.62
N LEU A 384 7.15 -37.77 -7.37
CA LEU A 384 5.72 -37.85 -7.65
C LEU A 384 5.38 -39.03 -8.57
N ALA A 385 6.24 -39.31 -9.55
CA ALA A 385 6.11 -40.46 -10.43
C ALA A 385 6.16 -41.79 -9.65
N GLU A 386 7.07 -41.90 -8.69
CA GLU A 386 7.21 -43.07 -7.82
C GLU A 386 6.02 -43.22 -6.85
N ASP A 387 5.57 -42.13 -6.22
CA ASP A 387 4.42 -42.12 -5.31
C ASP A 387 3.11 -42.52 -6.00
N LEU A 388 2.85 -41.94 -7.17
CA LEU A 388 1.66 -42.25 -7.96
C LEU A 388 1.79 -43.52 -8.81
N GLN A 389 3.01 -44.05 -8.95
CA GLN A 389 3.41 -45.10 -9.90
C GLN A 389 2.90 -44.82 -11.32
N VAL A 390 3.22 -43.63 -11.83
CA VAL A 390 2.82 -43.15 -13.15
C VAL A 390 4.04 -42.67 -13.92
N GLY A 391 4.12 -43.04 -15.20
CA GLY A 391 5.21 -42.66 -16.10
C GLY A 391 4.69 -41.90 -17.34
N PRO A 392 5.57 -41.62 -18.32
CA PRO A 392 5.19 -40.97 -19.57
C PRO A 392 4.01 -41.70 -20.26
N GLY A 393 3.03 -40.94 -20.74
CA GLY A 393 1.78 -41.43 -21.32
C GLY A 393 0.67 -41.73 -20.30
N GLY A 394 0.97 -41.75 -19.00
CA GLY A 394 -0.04 -41.93 -17.95
C GLY A 394 -0.93 -40.69 -17.76
N GLU A 395 -2.10 -40.89 -17.14
CA GLU A 395 -3.04 -39.80 -16.82
C GLU A 395 -2.90 -39.37 -15.35
N ILE A 396 -2.87 -38.06 -15.10
CA ILE A 396 -2.96 -37.46 -13.77
C ILE A 396 -4.12 -36.47 -13.74
N SER A 397 -4.93 -36.55 -12.69
CA SER A 397 -5.90 -35.52 -12.33
C SER A 397 -5.31 -34.58 -11.28
N LEU A 398 -5.48 -33.28 -11.51
CA LEU A 398 -5.01 -32.19 -10.66
C LEU A 398 -6.23 -31.42 -10.15
N SER A 399 -6.45 -31.47 -8.84
CA SER A 399 -7.54 -30.78 -8.15
C SER A 399 -7.01 -29.58 -7.38
N TYR A 400 -7.70 -28.45 -7.46
CA TYR A 400 -7.27 -27.17 -6.88
C TYR A 400 -8.46 -26.28 -6.56
N PHE A 401 -8.31 -25.40 -5.58
CA PHE A 401 -9.30 -24.35 -5.33
C PHE A 401 -9.19 -23.22 -6.34
N LEU A 402 -10.34 -22.75 -6.84
CA LEU A 402 -10.40 -21.55 -7.68
C LEU A 402 -9.94 -20.31 -6.89
N PRO A 403 -8.99 -19.51 -7.40
CA PRO A 403 -8.43 -18.36 -6.69
C PRO A 403 -9.47 -17.32 -6.22
N ASP A 404 -10.55 -17.13 -6.97
CA ASP A 404 -11.58 -16.11 -6.70
C ASP A 404 -12.74 -16.62 -5.82
N SER A 405 -12.60 -17.79 -5.20
CA SER A 405 -13.70 -18.46 -4.48
C SER A 405 -13.37 -18.84 -3.03
N ALA A 406 -12.53 -18.10 -2.30
CA ALA A 406 -12.11 -18.55 -0.95
C ALA A 406 -13.25 -18.72 0.06
N SER A 407 -14.28 -17.88 0.03
CA SER A 407 -15.44 -18.04 0.93
C SER A 407 -16.27 -19.30 0.66
N ARG A 408 -16.18 -19.87 -0.55
CA ARG A 408 -16.91 -21.09 -0.96
C ARG A 408 -16.02 -22.31 -1.18
N LEU A 409 -14.70 -22.12 -1.26
CA LEU A 409 -13.69 -23.15 -1.54
C LEU A 409 -14.11 -24.06 -2.71
N VAL A 410 -14.46 -23.45 -3.85
CA VAL A 410 -14.87 -24.19 -5.05
C VAL A 410 -13.65 -24.90 -5.62
N GLU A 411 -13.72 -26.23 -5.63
CA GLU A 411 -12.68 -27.09 -6.20
C GLU A 411 -12.96 -27.34 -7.69
N ALA A 412 -11.89 -27.25 -8.49
CA ALA A 412 -11.89 -27.62 -9.89
C ALA A 412 -10.84 -28.71 -10.12
N THR A 413 -11.11 -29.60 -11.08
CA THR A 413 -10.21 -30.68 -11.45
C THR A 413 -9.90 -30.63 -12.94
N LYS A 414 -8.61 -30.68 -13.30
CA LYS A 414 -8.16 -30.81 -14.68
C LYS A 414 -7.32 -32.08 -14.85
N ARG A 415 -7.49 -32.77 -15.96
CA ARG A 415 -6.72 -33.97 -16.30
C ARG A 415 -5.58 -33.62 -17.26
N PHE A 416 -4.46 -34.29 -17.09
CA PHE A 416 -3.26 -34.13 -17.88
C PHE A 416 -2.65 -35.49 -18.25
N GLN A 417 -1.99 -35.54 -19.39
CA GLN A 417 -1.12 -36.66 -19.77
C GLN A 417 0.32 -36.38 -19.35
N VAL A 418 0.96 -37.33 -18.69
CA VAL A 418 2.36 -37.20 -18.28
C VAL A 418 3.25 -37.22 -19.52
N ARG A 419 3.92 -36.11 -19.81
CA ARG A 419 4.84 -35.99 -20.95
C ARG A 419 6.19 -36.61 -20.64
N ALA A 420 6.75 -36.30 -19.48
CA ALA A 420 8.02 -36.82 -19.02
C ALA A 420 8.14 -36.75 -17.50
N VAL A 421 9.11 -37.52 -16.97
CA VAL A 421 9.50 -37.51 -15.56
C VAL A 421 10.84 -36.80 -15.43
N LEU A 422 10.91 -35.78 -14.57
CA LEU A 422 12.10 -34.98 -14.30
C LEU A 422 12.90 -35.60 -13.13
N PRO A 423 14.23 -35.76 -13.28
CA PRO A 423 15.06 -36.36 -12.23
C PRO A 423 15.14 -35.46 -10.99
N MET A 424 15.27 -36.06 -9.79
CA MET A 424 15.40 -35.31 -8.53
C MET A 424 16.67 -34.44 -8.44
N SER A 425 17.68 -34.69 -9.27
CA SER A 425 18.97 -34.00 -9.29
C SER A 425 19.12 -32.96 -10.41
N GLY A 426 18.03 -32.58 -11.09
CA GLY A 426 18.05 -31.66 -12.23
C GLY A 426 17.89 -30.18 -11.85
N PRO A 427 18.36 -29.25 -12.71
CA PRO A 427 18.24 -27.80 -12.48
C PRO A 427 16.80 -27.29 -12.54
N SER A 428 15.85 -28.09 -13.04
CA SER A 428 14.42 -27.78 -13.06
C SER A 428 13.76 -27.86 -11.68
N LEU A 429 14.38 -28.55 -10.71
CA LEU A 429 13.85 -28.71 -9.35
C LEU A 429 14.38 -27.62 -8.43
N ASP A 430 14.01 -26.40 -8.78
CA ASP A 430 14.40 -25.19 -8.09
C ASP A 430 13.40 -24.84 -6.98
N ARG A 431 13.89 -24.83 -5.73
CA ARG A 431 13.12 -24.44 -4.55
C ARG A 431 12.66 -22.97 -4.60
N ALA A 432 13.40 -22.10 -5.29
CA ALA A 432 13.06 -20.69 -5.43
C ALA A 432 11.79 -20.45 -6.28
N LEU A 433 11.28 -21.48 -6.96
CA LEU A 433 10.00 -21.41 -7.68
C LEU A 433 8.78 -21.34 -6.74
N MET A 434 8.94 -21.72 -5.46
CA MET A 434 7.91 -21.48 -4.45
C MET A 434 7.91 -20.00 -4.06
N PRO A 435 6.80 -19.27 -4.26
CA PRO A 435 6.62 -17.92 -3.73
C PRO A 435 6.67 -17.91 -2.20
N GLU A 436 6.77 -16.72 -1.60
CA GLU A 436 6.66 -16.57 -0.15
C GLU A 436 5.20 -16.67 0.32
N PHE A 437 4.56 -17.82 0.06
CA PHE A 437 3.20 -18.09 0.52
C PHE A 437 3.10 -17.91 2.04
N PRO A 438 2.32 -16.92 2.53
CA PRO A 438 2.16 -16.68 3.95
C PRO A 438 1.61 -17.92 4.65
N GLY A 439 2.16 -18.26 5.82
CA GLY A 439 1.75 -19.45 6.58
C GLY A 439 2.36 -20.78 6.10
N LEU A 440 3.00 -20.82 4.92
CA LEU A 440 3.67 -22.02 4.40
C LEU A 440 5.18 -21.84 4.27
N ALA A 441 5.66 -20.76 3.64
CA ALA A 441 7.05 -20.64 3.23
C ALA A 441 8.08 -20.69 4.39
N LYS A 442 7.66 -20.30 5.59
CA LYS A 442 8.49 -20.30 6.82
C LYS A 442 8.31 -21.55 7.69
N ALA A 443 7.38 -22.44 7.35
CA ALA A 443 7.08 -23.62 8.14
C ALA A 443 8.18 -24.69 7.98
N GLU A 444 8.65 -25.25 9.09
CA GLU A 444 9.63 -26.35 9.08
C GLU A 444 8.97 -27.71 8.88
N SER A 445 7.71 -27.86 9.28
CA SER A 445 6.87 -29.05 9.15
C SER A 445 5.57 -28.72 8.41
N THR A 446 4.99 -29.69 7.72
CA THR A 446 3.64 -29.58 7.13
C THR A 446 2.56 -29.46 8.20
N HIS A 447 2.86 -29.82 9.44
CA HIS A 447 1.95 -29.67 10.58
C HIS A 447 1.85 -28.21 11.04
N ASP A 448 2.86 -27.39 10.73
CA ASP A 448 2.90 -25.96 11.06
C ASP A 448 2.28 -25.10 9.96
N TRP A 449 1.74 -25.72 8.91
CA TRP A 449 1.09 -24.98 7.83
C TRP A 449 -0.16 -24.29 8.31
N ASP A 450 -0.17 -22.97 8.14
CA ASP A 450 -1.32 -22.11 8.43
C ASP A 450 -1.97 -21.68 7.11
N ALA A 451 -2.77 -22.56 6.51
CA ALA A 451 -3.51 -22.30 5.25
C ALA A 451 -5.00 -22.10 5.52
N ALA A 452 -5.62 -21.06 4.94
CA ALA A 452 -7.01 -20.61 5.17
C ALA A 452 -8.03 -21.72 4.91
N PHE A 453 -7.77 -22.58 3.94
CA PHE A 453 -8.64 -23.73 3.65
C PHE A 453 -8.39 -24.91 4.61
N PRO A 454 -9.42 -25.71 4.93
CA PRO A 454 -9.24 -26.96 5.63
C PRO A 454 -8.35 -27.90 4.81
N LEU A 455 -7.29 -28.39 5.44
CA LEU A 455 -6.48 -29.47 4.93
C LEU A 455 -7.28 -30.79 4.97
N VAL A 456 -8.28 -30.92 4.10
CA VAL A 456 -9.19 -32.08 4.01
C VAL A 456 -8.51 -33.36 3.53
N HIS A 457 -7.43 -33.25 2.75
CA HIS A 457 -6.64 -34.41 2.35
C HIS A 457 -5.60 -34.73 3.43
N LYS A 458 -5.51 -35.98 3.85
CA LYS A 458 -4.56 -36.38 4.89
C LYS A 458 -3.13 -36.26 4.36
N ILE A 459 -2.31 -35.41 4.99
CA ILE A 459 -0.87 -35.36 4.77
C ILE A 459 -0.23 -36.62 5.35
N ARG A 460 0.59 -37.32 4.55
CA ARG A 460 1.23 -38.59 4.91
C ARG A 460 2.68 -38.35 5.36
N ASP A 461 3.27 -39.33 6.03
CA ASP A 461 4.66 -39.23 6.52
C ASP A 461 5.69 -38.98 5.40
N GLN A 462 5.45 -39.55 4.22
CA GLN A 462 6.28 -39.31 3.04
C GLN A 462 6.15 -37.89 2.48
N ASP A 463 5.00 -37.24 2.63
CA ASP A 463 4.78 -35.85 2.20
C ASP A 463 5.52 -34.89 3.15
N GLU A 464 5.46 -35.16 4.45
CA GLU A 464 6.28 -34.46 5.47
C GLU A 464 7.77 -34.66 5.22
N LYS A 465 8.20 -35.88 4.85
CA LYS A 465 9.59 -36.14 4.46
C LYS A 465 9.99 -35.32 3.22
N TYR A 466 9.13 -35.27 2.20
CA TYR A 466 9.39 -34.44 1.03
C TYR A 466 9.54 -32.95 1.41
N TRP A 467 8.68 -32.44 2.29
CA TRP A 467 8.79 -31.05 2.77
C TRP A 467 10.10 -30.81 3.54
N LYS A 468 10.54 -31.78 4.35
CA LYS A 468 11.81 -31.69 5.07
C LYS A 468 13.03 -31.67 4.16
N ASP A 469 13.02 -32.48 3.12
CA ASP A 469 14.17 -32.66 2.22
C ASP A 469 14.20 -31.59 1.11
N TYR A 470 13.03 -31.28 0.52
CA TYR A 470 12.90 -30.46 -0.69
C TYR A 470 12.02 -29.21 -0.51
N ARG A 471 11.31 -29.07 0.63
CA ARG A 471 10.42 -27.92 0.92
C ARG A 471 9.41 -27.72 -0.22
N GLY A 472 9.25 -26.48 -0.68
CA GLY A 472 8.31 -26.08 -1.72
C GLY A 472 8.72 -26.40 -3.16
N THR A 473 9.76 -27.20 -3.38
CA THR A 473 10.17 -27.56 -4.76
C THR A 473 8.98 -28.17 -5.51
N PRO A 474 8.63 -27.65 -6.71
CA PRO A 474 7.47 -28.11 -7.45
C PRO A 474 7.54 -29.60 -7.76
N LYS A 475 6.40 -30.29 -7.58
CA LYS A 475 6.25 -31.71 -7.92
C LYS A 475 5.83 -31.91 -9.37
N ALA A 476 5.24 -30.89 -9.99
CA ALA A 476 4.81 -30.94 -11.37
C ALA A 476 4.91 -29.58 -12.06
N PHE A 477 4.97 -29.62 -13.40
CA PHE A 477 5.05 -28.45 -14.26
C PHE A 477 4.05 -28.54 -15.41
N VAL A 478 3.39 -27.43 -15.71
CA VAL A 478 2.44 -27.28 -16.81
C VAL A 478 2.85 -26.10 -17.69
N THR A 479 2.26 -25.99 -18.89
CA THR A 479 2.48 -24.81 -19.73
C THR A 479 2.02 -23.54 -19.01
N LEU A 480 2.71 -22.42 -19.22
CA LEU A 480 2.30 -21.13 -18.67
C LEU A 480 0.86 -20.77 -19.08
N ALA A 481 0.46 -21.11 -20.30
CA ALA A 481 -0.90 -20.88 -20.80
C ALA A 481 -1.95 -21.71 -20.02
N ALA A 482 -1.69 -22.98 -19.75
CA ALA A 482 -2.56 -23.82 -18.94
C ALA A 482 -2.65 -23.29 -17.49
N GLY A 483 -1.51 -22.90 -16.89
CA GLY A 483 -1.49 -22.33 -15.55
C GLY A 483 -2.29 -21.03 -15.44
N LYS A 484 -2.09 -20.08 -16.37
CA LYS A 484 -2.86 -18.82 -16.40
C LYS A 484 -4.35 -19.08 -16.52
N LYS A 485 -4.79 -20.03 -17.35
CA LYS A 485 -6.21 -20.41 -17.45
C LYS A 485 -6.78 -20.97 -16.13
N MET A 486 -5.96 -21.64 -15.31
CA MET A 486 -6.40 -22.25 -14.06
C MET A 486 -6.32 -21.32 -12.85
N TRP A 487 -5.27 -20.49 -12.77
CA TRP A 487 -4.88 -19.83 -11.51
C TRP A 487 -4.70 -18.31 -11.61
N ALA A 488 -4.79 -17.70 -12.80
CA ALA A 488 -4.81 -16.25 -12.90
C ALA A 488 -6.05 -15.69 -12.18
N ASN A 489 -5.90 -14.54 -11.56
CA ASN A 489 -6.93 -13.92 -10.74
C ASN A 489 -6.81 -12.39 -10.79
N ARG A 490 -7.71 -11.69 -10.08
CA ARG A 490 -7.73 -10.21 -10.06
C ARG A 490 -6.45 -9.55 -9.52
N PHE A 491 -5.60 -10.30 -8.82
CA PHE A 491 -4.35 -9.79 -8.23
C PHE A 491 -3.13 -10.03 -9.12
N GLY A 492 -3.25 -10.90 -10.13
CA GLY A 492 -2.18 -11.14 -11.09
C GLY A 492 -2.27 -12.50 -11.75
N GLU A 493 -1.42 -12.68 -12.75
CA GLU A 493 -1.31 -13.91 -13.54
C GLU A 493 0.07 -14.56 -13.45
N LEU A 494 1.01 -13.96 -12.70
CA LEU A 494 2.36 -14.46 -12.48
C LEU A 494 2.72 -14.30 -11.00
N THR A 495 3.51 -15.22 -10.48
CA THR A 495 4.12 -15.12 -9.15
C THR A 495 5.56 -14.62 -9.19
N ALA A 496 6.23 -14.78 -10.33
CA ALA A 496 7.57 -14.27 -10.57
C ALA A 496 7.84 -14.08 -12.07
N ILE A 497 8.86 -13.28 -12.39
CA ILE A 497 9.44 -13.18 -13.73
C ILE A 497 10.94 -13.39 -13.61
N ARG A 498 11.50 -14.30 -14.42
CA ARG A 498 12.94 -14.56 -14.47
C ARG A 498 13.60 -14.02 -15.72
N TYR A 499 14.84 -13.55 -15.53
CA TYR A 499 15.73 -13.08 -16.59
C TYR A 499 17.00 -13.93 -16.56
N PRO A 500 17.17 -14.88 -17.49
CA PRO A 500 18.41 -15.64 -17.61
C PRO A 500 19.58 -14.69 -17.87
N ILE A 501 20.64 -14.78 -17.07
CA ILE A 501 21.81 -13.91 -17.23
C ILE A 501 22.69 -14.50 -18.34
N PRO A 502 23.00 -13.75 -19.41
CA PRO A 502 23.81 -14.26 -20.49
C PRO A 502 25.19 -14.76 -20.02
N PRO A 503 25.78 -15.74 -20.72
CA PRO A 503 27.18 -16.11 -20.51
C PRO A 503 28.09 -14.89 -20.61
N ASN A 504 29.11 -14.82 -19.75
CA ASN A 504 30.09 -13.72 -19.69
C ASN A 504 29.55 -12.33 -19.28
N THR A 505 28.29 -12.21 -18.87
CA THR A 505 27.77 -10.98 -18.26
C THR A 505 27.97 -10.98 -16.74
N ASN A 506 28.38 -9.84 -16.17
CA ASN A 506 28.44 -9.64 -14.73
C ASN A 506 27.00 -9.56 -14.16
N PRO A 507 26.63 -10.40 -13.17
CA PRO A 507 25.29 -10.39 -12.58
C PRO A 507 24.86 -9.04 -11.99
N ALA A 508 25.77 -8.27 -11.39
CA ALA A 508 25.46 -6.99 -10.77
C ALA A 508 25.11 -5.92 -11.82
N ASP A 509 25.91 -5.81 -12.88
CA ASP A 509 25.66 -4.88 -13.98
C ASP A 509 24.36 -5.22 -14.72
N TYR A 510 24.09 -6.52 -14.87
CA TYR A 510 22.85 -7.01 -15.47
C TYR A 510 21.62 -6.69 -14.60
N LEU A 511 21.75 -6.84 -13.29
CA LEU A 511 20.71 -6.49 -12.33
C LEU A 511 20.35 -5.01 -12.42
N GLU A 512 21.33 -4.12 -12.42
CA GLU A 512 21.08 -2.69 -12.57
C GLU A 512 20.46 -2.35 -13.94
N SER A 513 20.91 -3.00 -15.01
CA SER A 513 20.31 -2.81 -16.35
C SER A 513 18.84 -3.20 -16.40
N VAL A 514 18.47 -4.36 -15.86
CA VAL A 514 17.07 -4.81 -15.78
C VAL A 514 16.25 -3.89 -14.87
N ARG A 515 16.80 -3.53 -13.69
CA ARG A 515 16.17 -2.61 -12.73
C ARG A 515 15.82 -1.26 -13.39
N GLU A 516 16.79 -0.63 -14.06
CA GLU A 516 16.56 0.65 -14.75
C GLU A 516 15.47 0.55 -15.82
N LYS A 517 15.47 -0.52 -16.60
CA LYS A 517 14.48 -0.70 -17.68
C LYS A 517 13.08 -0.91 -17.15
N ILE A 518 12.93 -1.66 -16.05
CA ILE A 518 11.64 -1.79 -15.37
C ILE A 518 11.19 -0.41 -14.87
N LEU A 519 12.05 0.34 -14.17
CA LEU A 519 11.70 1.65 -13.60
C LEU A 519 11.44 2.75 -14.64
N ARG A 520 11.95 2.60 -15.87
CA ARG A 520 11.63 3.52 -16.99
C ARG A 520 10.21 3.32 -17.53
N THR A 521 9.72 2.08 -17.48
CA THR A 521 8.40 1.71 -18.01
C THR A 521 7.33 1.77 -16.92
N PHE A 522 7.61 1.20 -15.74
CA PHE A 522 6.70 1.16 -14.60
C PHE A 522 6.77 2.45 -13.79
N ARG A 523 5.69 3.23 -13.83
CA ARG A 523 5.64 4.56 -13.20
C ARG A 523 4.95 4.52 -11.85
N PRO A 524 5.27 5.44 -10.91
CA PRO A 524 4.61 5.50 -9.60
C PRO A 524 3.09 5.78 -9.63
N GLU A 525 2.55 6.21 -10.77
CA GLU A 525 1.12 6.50 -10.93
C GLU A 525 0.29 5.28 -11.32
N GLU A 526 0.94 4.18 -11.74
CA GLU A 526 0.34 2.89 -12.09
C GLU A 526 0.25 1.98 -10.86
#